data_AF-A0A1E2WW24-F1
#
_entry.id   AF-A0A1E2WW24-F1
#
_cell.length_a   1.000
_cell.length_b   1.000
_cell.length_c   1.000
_cell.angle_alpha   90.00
_cell.angle_beta   90.00
_cell.angle_gamma   90.00
#
_symmetry.space_group_name_H-M   'P 1'
#
loop_
_entity.id
_entity.type
_entity.pdbx_description
1 polymer ?
#
loop_
_entity_poly.entity_id
_entity_poly.type
_entity_poly.pdbx_seq_one_letter_code
_entity_poly.pdbx_strand_id
1 'polypeptide(L)'
;MWERQDKLLIALVISKYKEIEFIQFISDIVINFSYERRRSFIDCFIKHNKNFEDFEKLRLEPSSWGCSGSWVPVYQKRVEYLESLLPLFNSVDFLQHKQYVEQKIQLIRENIEIEKKRDFIQD
;
A
#
# COMPACT_ATOMS: atom_id res chain seq x y z
N MET A 1 2.14 -9.29 22.13
CA MET A 1 1.36 -10.21 21.27
C MET A 1 1.63 -9.94 19.79
N TRP A 2 1.60 -8.69 19.33
CA TRP A 2 1.86 -8.30 17.94
C TRP A 2 3.29 -8.59 17.45
N GLU A 3 4.32 -8.38 18.27
CA GLU A 3 5.72 -8.64 17.86
C GLU A 3 6.00 -10.08 17.38
N ARG A 4 5.34 -11.08 17.97
CA ARG A 4 5.50 -12.48 17.54
C ARG A 4 4.88 -12.70 16.17
N GLN A 5 3.72 -12.09 15.92
CA GLN A 5 3.05 -12.17 14.61
C GLN A 5 3.87 -11.45 13.54
N ASP A 6 4.47 -10.30 13.86
CA ASP A 6 5.32 -9.55 12.92
C ASP A 6 6.57 -10.33 12.55
N LYS A 7 7.24 -10.95 13.53
CA LYS A 7 8.38 -11.84 13.26
C LYS A 7 8.00 -13.00 12.36
N LEU A 8 6.84 -13.62 12.59
CA LEU A 8 6.35 -14.72 11.76
C LEU A 8 6.02 -14.26 10.34
N LEU A 9 5.35 -13.11 10.18
CA LEU A 9 5.02 -12.55 8.88
C LEU A 9 6.29 -12.29 8.05
N ILE A 10 7.30 -11.65 8.66
CA ILE A 10 8.58 -11.38 8.00
C ILE A 10 9.29 -12.68 7.64
N ALA A 11 9.33 -13.68 8.53
CA ALA A 11 9.94 -14.98 8.25
C ALA A 11 9.22 -15.72 7.10
N LEU A 12 7.90 -15.61 7.00
CA LEU A 12 7.13 -16.18 5.89
C LEU A 12 7.49 -15.50 4.57
N VAL A 13 7.55 -14.16 4.53
CA VAL A 13 7.94 -13.42 3.31
C VAL A 13 9.35 -13.86 2.87
N ILE A 14 10.31 -13.89 3.78
CA ILE A 14 11.70 -14.28 3.46
C ILE A 14 11.80 -15.71 2.95
N SER A 15 11.02 -16.64 3.49
CA SER A 15 11.06 -18.06 3.06
C SER A 15 10.28 -18.32 1.77
N LYS A 16 9.33 -17.44 1.41
CA LYS A 16 8.35 -17.67 0.33
C LYS A 16 8.27 -16.58 -0.73
N TYR A 17 9.18 -15.60 -0.76
CA TYR A 17 9.09 -14.44 -1.68
C TYR A 17 9.05 -14.78 -3.19
N LYS A 18 9.41 -16.01 -3.58
CA LYS A 18 9.33 -16.50 -4.96
C LYS A 18 8.00 -17.18 -5.29
N GLU A 19 7.22 -17.55 -4.28
CA GLU A 19 5.90 -18.16 -4.43
C GLU A 19 4.86 -17.04 -4.48
N ILE A 20 4.75 -16.38 -5.64
CA ILE A 20 4.05 -15.09 -5.77
C ILE A 20 2.56 -15.17 -5.44
N GLU A 21 1.89 -16.26 -5.81
CA GLU A 21 0.49 -16.48 -5.44
C GLU A 21 0.31 -16.55 -3.92
N PHE A 22 1.25 -17.18 -3.21
CA PHE A 22 1.24 -17.22 -1.75
C PHE A 22 1.50 -15.83 -1.16
N ILE A 23 2.47 -15.08 -1.69
CA ILE A 23 2.73 -13.72 -1.22
C ILE A 23 1.54 -12.78 -1.47
N GLN A 24 0.84 -12.93 -2.59
CA GLN A 24 -0.40 -12.21 -2.87
C GLN A 24 -1.47 -12.53 -1.82
N PHE A 25 -1.69 -13.81 -1.52
CA PHE A 25 -2.61 -14.22 -0.46
C PHE A 25 -2.26 -13.60 0.90
N ILE A 26 -0.98 -13.58 1.26
CA ILE A 26 -0.52 -12.91 2.49
C ILE A 26 -0.76 -11.40 2.41
N SER A 27 -0.50 -10.76 1.27
CA SER A 27 -0.76 -9.34 1.04
C SER A 27 -2.24 -9.01 1.30
N ASP A 28 -3.16 -9.82 0.79
CA ASP A 28 -4.61 -9.64 0.98
C ASP A 28 -5.07 -9.73 2.45
N ILE A 29 -4.30 -10.41 3.31
CA ILE A 29 -4.52 -10.40 4.76
C ILE A 29 -3.92 -9.13 5.35
N VAL A 30 -2.68 -8.79 4.98
CA VAL A 30 -1.92 -7.67 5.51
C VAL A 30 -2.57 -6.31 5.20
N ILE A 31 -3.32 -6.16 4.10
CA ILE A 31 -4.04 -4.91 3.78
C ILE A 31 -5.00 -4.44 4.89
N ASN A 32 -5.39 -5.32 5.82
CA ASN A 32 -6.28 -4.98 6.94
C ASN A 32 -5.51 -4.60 8.22
N PHE A 33 -4.18 -4.68 8.22
CA PHE A 33 -3.35 -4.34 9.38
C PHE A 33 -3.08 -2.84 9.47
N SER A 34 -2.33 -2.37 10.48
CA SER A 34 -1.89 -0.97 10.53
C SER A 34 -0.99 -0.62 9.34
N TYR A 35 -0.96 0.66 8.96
CA TYR A 35 -0.11 1.15 7.87
C TYR A 35 1.37 0.83 8.08
N GLU A 36 1.85 0.90 9.32
CA GLU A 36 3.23 0.50 9.68
C GLU A 36 3.52 -0.95 9.33
N ARG A 37 2.60 -1.88 9.65
CA ARG A 37 2.78 -3.31 9.37
C ARG A 37 2.71 -3.61 7.89
N ARG A 38 1.80 -2.94 7.16
CA ARG A 38 1.75 -3.03 5.68
C ARG A 38 3.06 -2.56 5.06
N ARG A 39 3.55 -1.40 5.50
CA ARG A 39 4.82 -0.83 5.04
C ARG A 39 6.00 -1.77 5.31
N SER A 40 6.07 -2.36 6.50
CA SER A 40 7.12 -3.35 6.85
C SER A 40 7.06 -4.61 6.00
N PHE A 41 5.85 -5.09 5.66
CA PHE A 41 5.67 -6.20 4.72
C PHE A 41 6.20 -5.86 3.32
N ILE A 42 5.82 -4.69 2.78
CA ILE A 42 6.29 -4.23 1.46
C ILE A 42 7.82 -4.08 1.46
N ASP A 43 8.39 -3.42 2.46
CA ASP A 43 9.84 -3.25 2.60
C ASP A 43 10.57 -4.61 2.64
N CYS A 44 10.04 -5.59 3.37
CA CYS A 44 10.60 -6.93 3.41
C CYS A 44 10.54 -7.64 2.06
N PHE A 45 9.39 -7.57 1.38
CA PHE A 45 9.20 -8.21 0.08
C PHE A 45 10.16 -7.66 -0.96
N ILE A 46 10.22 -6.33 -1.13
CA ILE A 46 11.02 -5.71 -2.21
C ILE A 46 12.53 -5.90 -2.01
N LYS A 47 12.98 -6.09 -0.77
CA LYS A 47 14.38 -6.43 -0.45
C LYS A 47 14.79 -7.81 -0.98
N HIS A 48 13.85 -8.72 -1.13
CA HIS A 48 14.09 -10.09 -1.59
C HIS A 48 13.62 -10.34 -3.03
N ASN A 49 12.60 -9.61 -3.48
CA ASN A 49 12.08 -9.67 -4.84
C ASN A 49 12.04 -8.26 -5.46
N LYS A 50 12.91 -8.03 -6.44
CA LYS A 50 12.99 -6.76 -7.18
C LYS A 50 12.14 -6.74 -8.47
N ASN A 51 11.43 -7.82 -8.78
CA ASN A 51 10.63 -7.91 -9.99
C ASN A 51 9.35 -7.06 -9.84
N PHE A 52 9.19 -6.10 -10.76
CA PHE A 52 8.04 -5.19 -10.75
C PHE A 52 6.71 -5.88 -11.03
N GLU A 53 6.66 -6.82 -11.96
CA GLU A 53 5.44 -7.55 -12.34
C GLU A 53 4.90 -8.36 -11.15
N ASP A 54 5.79 -8.88 -10.30
CA ASP A 54 5.39 -9.56 -9.06
C ASP A 54 4.89 -8.59 -8.00
N PHE A 55 5.56 -7.44 -7.84
CA PHE A 55 5.12 -6.39 -6.94
C PHE A 55 3.76 -5.80 -7.33
N GLU A 56 3.52 -5.59 -8.62
CA GLU A 56 2.27 -5.01 -9.14
C GLU A 56 1.05 -5.86 -8.78
N LYS A 57 1.22 -7.17 -8.67
CA LYS A 57 0.16 -8.10 -8.25
C LYS A 57 -0.21 -7.96 -6.77
N LEU A 58 0.63 -7.33 -5.94
CA LEU A 58 0.34 -7.13 -4.52
C LEU A 58 -0.62 -5.95 -4.33
N ARG A 59 -1.66 -6.16 -3.53
CA ARG A 59 -2.56 -5.07 -3.14
C ARG A 59 -1.89 -4.18 -2.10
N LEU A 60 -1.67 -2.92 -2.46
CA LEU A 60 -1.18 -1.91 -1.51
C LEU A 60 -2.28 -1.41 -0.58
N GLU A 61 -3.54 -1.46 -1.03
CA GLU A 61 -4.69 -0.97 -0.28
C GLU A 61 -5.90 -1.92 -0.39
N PRO A 62 -6.87 -1.84 0.55
CA PRO A 62 -8.16 -2.50 0.43
C PRO A 62 -8.90 -2.14 -0.87
N SER A 63 -9.80 -3.02 -1.32
CA SER A 63 -10.66 -2.74 -2.49
C SER A 63 -11.88 -1.89 -2.16
N SER A 64 -12.22 -1.76 -0.88
CA SER A 64 -13.36 -0.99 -0.40
C SER A 64 -13.00 -0.24 0.88
N TRP A 65 -13.65 0.90 1.05
CA TRP A 65 -13.53 1.75 2.23
C TRP A 65 -14.93 2.15 2.67
N GLY A 66 -15.07 2.54 3.94
CA GLY A 66 -16.31 3.10 4.47
C GLY A 66 -16.04 4.48 5.05
N CYS A 67 -16.97 5.40 4.84
CA CYS A 67 -16.95 6.72 5.44
C CYS A 67 -18.36 7.18 5.79
N SER A 68 -18.48 7.97 6.85
CA SER A 68 -19.66 8.76 7.18
C SER A 68 -19.27 10.24 7.06
N GLY A 69 -19.95 11.00 6.20
CA GLY A 69 -19.56 12.38 5.87
C GLY A 69 -18.62 12.45 4.66
N SER A 70 -17.75 13.46 4.65
CA SER A 70 -16.82 13.72 3.55
C SER A 70 -15.80 12.59 3.36
N TRP A 71 -15.55 12.20 2.12
CA TRP A 71 -14.49 11.25 1.79
C TRP A 71 -13.07 11.85 1.85
N VAL A 72 -12.93 13.18 1.94
CA VAL A 72 -11.63 13.86 1.93
C VAL A 72 -10.66 13.31 2.99
N PRO A 73 -11.05 13.13 4.28
CA PRO A 73 -10.14 12.59 5.30
C PRO A 73 -9.74 11.14 5.03
N VAL A 74 -10.61 10.34 4.40
CA VAL A 74 -10.30 8.95 4.04
C VAL A 74 -9.25 8.94 2.94
N TYR A 75 -9.42 9.75 1.90
CA TYR A 75 -8.43 9.87 0.83
C TYR A 75 -7.08 10.44 1.30
N GLN A 76 -7.08 11.41 2.22
CA GLN A 76 -5.85 11.95 2.80
C GLN A 76 -5.01 10.86 3.49
N LYS A 77 -5.64 10.04 4.35
CA LYS A 77 -4.94 8.91 5.02
C LYS A 77 -4.37 7.90 4.03
N ARG A 78 -5.05 7.67 2.91
CA ARG A 78 -4.58 6.79 1.84
C ARG A 78 -3.35 7.37 1.14
N VAL A 79 -3.36 8.67 0.85
CA VAL A 79 -2.20 9.38 0.28
C VAL A 79 -1.02 9.33 1.25
N GLU A 80 -1.21 9.66 2.52
CA GLU A 80 -0.16 9.61 3.55
C GLU A 80 0.49 8.23 3.63
N TYR A 81 -0.31 7.17 3.61
CA TYR A 81 0.20 5.80 3.60
C TYR A 81 1.03 5.51 2.35
N LEU A 82 0.52 5.79 1.15
CA LEU A 82 1.25 5.52 -0.09
C LEU A 82 2.53 6.37 -0.21
N GLU A 83 2.49 7.63 0.22
CA GLU A 83 3.67 8.50 0.29
C GLU A 83 4.74 7.92 1.22
N SER A 84 4.34 7.31 2.34
CA SER A 84 5.26 6.63 3.27
C SER A 84 6.01 5.45 2.63
N LEU A 85 5.50 4.89 1.52
CA LEU A 85 6.14 3.81 0.77
C LEU A 85 7.21 4.35 -0.19
N LEU A 86 7.10 5.58 -0.68
CA LEU A 86 8.03 6.14 -1.69
C LEU A 86 9.51 6.03 -1.29
N PRO A 87 9.92 6.29 -0.03
CA PRO A 87 11.32 6.14 0.39
C PRO A 87 11.86 4.70 0.30
N LEU A 88 11.00 3.69 0.18
CA LEU A 88 11.42 2.30 -0.01
C LEU A 88 11.99 2.05 -1.43
N PHE A 89 11.63 2.91 -2.39
CA PHE A 89 11.94 2.75 -3.81
C PHE A 89 13.02 3.73 -4.29
N ASN A 90 13.98 4.06 -3.42
CA ASN A 90 14.98 5.09 -3.69
C ASN A 90 16.16 4.60 -4.57
N SER A 91 16.28 3.31 -4.85
CA SER A 91 17.32 2.79 -5.76
C SER A 91 16.84 2.74 -7.21
N VAL A 92 17.78 2.73 -8.15
CA VAL A 92 17.50 2.66 -9.60
C VAL A 92 16.71 1.41 -10.00
N ASP A 93 16.89 0.31 -9.25
CA ASP A 93 16.16 -0.95 -9.48
C ASP A 93 14.64 -0.81 -9.26
N PHE A 94 14.19 0.21 -8.54
CA PHE A 94 12.80 0.37 -8.13
C PHE A 94 12.06 1.51 -8.83
N LEU A 95 12.60 2.07 -9.93
CA LEU A 95 11.96 3.18 -10.65
C LEU A 95 10.51 2.89 -11.07
N GLN A 96 10.26 1.70 -11.62
CA GLN A 96 8.89 1.28 -12.01
C GLN A 96 7.96 1.15 -10.80
N HIS A 97 8.47 0.65 -9.67
CA HIS A 97 7.71 0.49 -8.44
C HIS A 97 7.30 1.86 -7.89
N LYS A 98 8.25 2.80 -7.86
CA LYS A 98 8.02 4.17 -7.42
C LYS A 98 6.98 4.86 -8.30
N GLN A 99 7.13 4.77 -9.62
CA GLN A 99 6.20 5.35 -10.58
C GLN A 99 4.77 4.81 -10.41
N TYR A 100 4.62 3.50 -10.18
CA TYR A 100 3.33 2.88 -9.92
C TYR A 100 2.64 3.43 -8.66
N VAL A 101 3.40 3.63 -7.58
CA VAL A 101 2.87 4.22 -6.34
C VAL A 101 2.51 5.70 -6.52
N GLU A 102 3.35 6.47 -7.22
CA GLU A 102 3.09 7.89 -7.53
C GLU A 102 1.82 8.07 -8.36
N GLN A 103 1.58 7.20 -9.35
CA GLN A 103 0.34 7.22 -10.15
C GLN A 103 -0.90 6.98 -9.29
N LYS A 104 -0.84 6.05 -8.32
CA LYS A 104 -1.96 5.83 -7.39
C LYS A 104 -2.19 7.04 -6.49
N ILE A 105 -1.13 7.67 -5.98
CA ILE A 105 -1.22 8.89 -5.17
C ILE A 105 -1.92 10.00 -5.97
N GLN A 106 -1.51 10.19 -7.22
CA GLN A 106 -2.08 11.22 -8.09
C GLN A 106 -3.59 11.01 -8.32
N LEU A 107 -4.01 9.78 -8.61
CA LEU A 107 -5.42 9.44 -8.78
C LEU A 107 -6.25 9.74 -7.50
N ILE A 108 -5.70 9.44 -6.32
CA ILE A 108 -6.40 9.71 -5.06
C ILE A 108 -6.47 11.21 -4.79
N ARG A 109 -5.43 11.98 -5.12
CA ARG A 109 -5.45 13.45 -5.01
C ARG A 109 -6.50 14.08 -5.91
N GLU A 110 -6.70 13.55 -7.12
CA GLU A 110 -7.78 13.99 -8.01
C GLU A 110 -9.16 13.72 -7.39
N ASN A 111 -9.35 12.55 -6.76
CA ASN A 111 -10.58 12.24 -6.03
C ASN A 111 -10.82 13.17 -4.84
N ILE A 112 -9.76 13.62 -4.15
CA ILE A 112 -9.88 14.63 -3.08
C ILE A 112 -10.45 15.93 -3.63
N GLU A 113 -9.94 16.43 -4.76
CA GLU A 113 -10.41 17.68 -5.35
C GLU A 113 -11.84 17.58 -5.89
N ILE A 114 -12.24 16.41 -6.40
CA ILE A 114 -13.63 16.13 -6.79
C ILE A 114 -14.54 16.16 -5.57
N GLU A 115 -14.17 15.49 -4.49
CA GLU A 115 -14.99 15.42 -3.28
C GLU A 115 -15.13 16.79 -2.61
N LYS A 116 -14.04 17.57 -2.50
CA LYS A 116 -14.10 18.94 -1.96
C LYS A 116 -15.11 19.82 -2.69
N LYS A 117 -15.16 19.72 -4.03
CA LYS A 117 -16.14 20.47 -4.85
C LYS A 117 -17.56 20.01 -4.57
N ARG A 118 -17.76 18.71 -4.40
CA ARG A 118 -19.06 18.12 -4.08
C ARG A 118 -19.54 18.57 -2.70
N ASP A 119 -18.70 18.47 -1.68
CA ASP A 119 -19.03 18.89 -0.32
C ASP A 119 -19.44 20.37 -0.31
N PHE A 120 -18.67 21.23 -0.98
CA PHE A 120 -18.98 22.66 -1.08
C PHE A 120 -20.30 22.98 -1.77
N ILE A 121 -20.78 22.16 -2.72
CA ILE A 121 -22.07 22.35 -3.40
C ILE A 121 -23.24 21.83 -2.54
N GLN A 122 -22.98 20.92 -1.60
CA GLN A 122 -24.00 20.28 -0.77
C GLN A 122 -24.22 21.00 0.57
N ASP A 123 -23.30 21.89 0.96
CA ASP A 123 -23.42 22.83 2.08
C ASP A 123 -24.24 24.09 1.73
#